data_AF-A0A0C9W0R9-F1
#
_entry.id   AF-A0A0C9W0R9-F1
#
_cell.length_a   1.000
_cell.length_b   1.000
_cell.length_c   1.000
_cell.angle_alpha   90.00
_cell.angle_beta   90.00
_cell.angle_gamma   90.00
#
_symmetry.space_group_name_H-M   'P 1'
#
loop_
_entity.id
_entity.type
_entity.pdbx_description
1 polymer ?
#
loop_
_entity_poly.entity_id
_entity_poly.type
_entity_poly.pdbx_seq_one_letter_code
_entity_poly.pdbx_strand_id
1 'polypeptide(L)'
;MDSPWEEDPQTEHAPEADWAKISTEFTNSGYREGIIAGKEAFLQEGFDAGFADVGVPIGRELGNLRGVVSALASFLSAKSPEGSPELDEARDISSIISSIRFSDIAPRDVEAEQHAREHLDSDDPGLAESDELAQKRNMEGLEDMLSHLTAGVGGASPQGRPTLEDVAKLKERLSSLSTKLGLSILA
;
A
#
# COMPACT_ATOMS: atom_id res chain seq x y z
N MET A 1 28.37 48.65 50.46
CA MET A 1 27.86 48.21 49.15
C MET A 1 27.70 46.72 49.30
N ASP A 2 26.47 46.29 49.59
CA ASP A 2 26.14 44.88 49.74
C ASP A 2 26.31 44.22 48.38
N SER A 3 27.05 43.11 48.37
CA SER A 3 27.23 42.33 47.16
C SER A 3 25.86 41.78 46.77
N PRO A 4 25.35 42.02 45.54
CA PRO A 4 24.09 41.44 45.08
C PRO A 4 24.12 39.91 44.93
N TRP A 5 25.18 39.28 45.43
CA TRP A 5 25.44 37.84 45.48
C TRP A 5 25.58 37.32 46.91
N GLU A 6 25.20 38.09 47.94
CA GLU A 6 25.04 37.54 49.29
C GLU A 6 23.84 36.58 49.30
N GLU A 7 24.20 35.31 49.32
CA GLU A 7 23.37 34.12 49.24
C GLU A 7 22.26 34.09 50.30
N ASP A 8 21.04 33.87 49.83
CA ASP A 8 19.93 33.44 50.67
C ASP A 8 20.19 31.96 51.07
N PRO A 9 20.41 31.62 52.35
CA PRO A 9 20.84 30.28 52.78
C PRO A 9 19.75 29.20 52.67
N GLN A 10 18.65 29.50 51.97
CA GLN A 10 17.54 28.58 51.71
C GLN A 10 17.50 28.03 50.28
N THR A 11 18.48 28.36 49.45
CA THR A 11 18.52 27.96 48.03
C THR A 11 19.33 26.66 47.77
N GLU A 12 19.71 25.91 48.80
CA GLU A 12 20.66 24.79 48.67
C GLU A 12 20.06 23.37 48.57
N HIS A 13 18.72 23.20 48.62
CA HIS A 13 18.12 21.84 48.66
C HIS A 13 17.13 21.49 47.55
N ALA A 14 17.00 22.32 46.51
CA ALA A 14 16.19 22.02 45.31
C ALA A 14 16.94 21.52 44.05
N PRO A 15 18.29 21.51 43.93
CA PRO A 15 18.90 21.16 42.63
C PRO A 15 19.00 19.65 42.40
N GLU A 16 19.42 18.84 43.38
CA GLU A 16 19.84 17.46 43.13
C GLU A 16 18.69 16.49 42.80
N ALA A 17 17.52 16.71 43.42
CA ALA A 17 16.31 15.96 43.08
C ALA A 17 15.79 16.28 41.68
N ASP A 18 15.96 17.52 41.22
CA ASP A 18 15.57 17.94 39.87
C ASP A 18 16.59 17.49 38.83
N TRP A 19 17.90 17.48 39.15
CA TRP A 19 18.93 16.86 38.32
C TRP A 19 18.71 15.35 38.17
N ALA A 20 18.31 14.64 39.23
CA ALA A 20 18.01 13.21 39.17
C ALA A 20 16.78 12.91 38.31
N LYS A 21 15.72 13.73 38.41
CA LYS A 21 14.54 13.62 37.53
C LYS A 21 14.90 13.86 36.07
N ILE A 22 15.63 14.96 35.79
CA ILE A 22 16.08 15.30 34.44
C ILE A 22 16.94 14.16 33.86
N SER A 23 17.90 13.63 34.64
CA SER A 23 18.74 12.50 34.21
C SER A 23 17.91 11.24 33.91
N THR A 24 16.90 10.96 34.72
CA THR A 24 16.01 9.80 34.53
C THR A 24 15.17 9.97 33.27
N GLU A 25 14.64 11.16 33.03
CA GLU A 25 13.88 11.49 31.81
C GLU A 25 14.75 11.39 30.57
N PHE A 26 15.97 11.94 30.58
CA PHE A 26 16.91 11.81 29.46
C PHE A 26 17.31 10.36 29.18
N THR A 27 17.54 9.57 30.22
CA THR A 27 17.88 8.13 30.06
C THR A 27 16.71 7.35 29.49
N ASN A 28 15.50 7.57 30.01
CA ASN A 28 14.29 6.90 29.54
C ASN A 28 13.89 7.36 28.12
N SER A 29 14.10 8.63 27.80
CA SER A 29 13.88 9.19 26.46
C SER A 29 14.88 8.60 25.48
N GLY A 30 16.18 8.62 25.80
CA GLY A 30 17.23 8.06 24.93
C GLY A 30 17.09 6.55 24.74
N TYR A 31 16.66 5.81 25.77
CA TYR A 31 16.34 4.38 25.62
C TYR A 31 15.14 4.16 24.70
N ARG A 32 14.05 4.91 24.87
CA ARG A 32 12.90 4.82 23.96
C ARG A 32 13.26 5.18 22.53
N GLU A 33 13.99 6.27 22.34
CA GLU A 33 14.45 6.73 21.04
C GLU A 33 15.38 5.70 20.38
N GLY A 34 16.29 5.08 21.13
CA GLY A 34 17.14 4.00 20.64
C GLY A 34 16.36 2.76 20.21
N ILE A 35 15.33 2.36 20.96
CA ILE A 35 14.44 1.25 20.59
C ILE A 35 13.64 1.60 19.33
N ILE A 36 13.10 2.81 19.23
CA ILE A 36 12.34 3.27 18.07
C ILE A 36 13.25 3.32 16.84
N ALA A 37 14.41 3.96 16.94
CA ALA A 37 15.36 4.08 15.84
C ALA A 37 15.88 2.70 15.39
N GLY A 38 16.10 1.77 16.32
CA GLY A 38 16.44 0.39 15.99
C GLY A 38 15.33 -0.33 15.24
N LYS A 39 14.08 -0.23 15.72
CA LYS A 39 12.91 -0.82 15.05
C LYS A 39 12.70 -0.23 13.65
N GLU A 40 12.79 1.08 13.52
CA GLU A 40 12.62 1.80 12.26
C GLU A 40 13.69 1.41 11.24
N ALA A 41 14.96 1.28 11.67
CA ALA A 41 16.05 0.88 10.79
C ALA A 41 15.86 -0.50 10.14
N PHE A 42 15.38 -1.50 10.91
CA PHE A 42 15.09 -2.83 10.37
C PHE A 42 13.82 -2.86 9.52
N LEU A 43 12.78 -2.10 9.90
CA LEU A 43 11.53 -2.04 9.15
C LEU A 43 11.71 -1.34 7.79
N GLN A 44 12.54 -0.30 7.74
CA GLN A 44 12.75 0.51 6.54
C GLN A 44 13.48 -0.26 5.44
N GLU A 45 14.50 -1.06 5.79
CA GLU A 45 15.20 -1.91 4.81
C GLU A 45 14.26 -2.94 4.16
N GLY A 46 13.40 -3.58 4.96
CA GLY A 46 12.39 -4.51 4.46
C GLY A 46 11.35 -3.83 3.55
N PHE A 47 10.91 -2.62 3.92
CA PHE A 47 10.02 -1.83 3.07
C PHE A 47 10.68 -1.42 1.75
N ASP A 48 11.92 -0.92 1.79
CA ASP A 48 12.63 -0.46 0.59
C ASP A 48 12.85 -1.61 -0.39
N ALA A 49 13.20 -2.80 0.10
CA ALA A 49 13.32 -4.01 -0.71
C ALA A 49 11.96 -4.40 -1.33
N GLY A 50 10.90 -4.51 -0.53
CA GLY A 50 9.56 -4.83 -1.02
C GLY A 50 9.02 -3.81 -2.04
N PHE A 51 9.30 -2.52 -1.81
CA PHE A 51 8.95 -1.45 -2.74
C PHE A 51 9.71 -1.57 -4.05
N ALA A 52 11.03 -1.77 -4.02
CA ALA A 52 11.86 -1.84 -5.21
C ALA A 52 11.61 -3.12 -6.04
N ASP A 53 11.50 -4.27 -5.38
CA ASP A 53 11.48 -5.58 -6.03
C ASP A 53 10.06 -6.01 -6.45
N VAL A 54 9.03 -5.63 -5.68
CA VAL A 54 7.64 -6.07 -5.91
C VAL A 54 6.74 -4.90 -6.27
N GLY A 55 6.75 -3.85 -5.45
CA GLY A 55 5.84 -2.71 -5.59
C GLY A 55 6.01 -1.95 -6.91
N VAL A 56 7.23 -1.52 -7.21
CA VAL A 56 7.56 -0.72 -8.39
C VAL A 56 7.30 -1.47 -9.69
N PRO A 57 7.77 -2.72 -9.90
CA PRO A 57 7.55 -3.42 -11.16
C PRO A 57 6.07 -3.62 -11.47
N ILE A 58 5.30 -4.13 -10.49
CA ILE A 58 3.87 -4.39 -10.63
C ILE A 58 3.10 -3.08 -10.82
N GLY A 59 3.38 -2.07 -9.99
CA GLY A 59 2.71 -0.78 -10.04
C GLY A 59 2.94 -0.04 -11.36
N ARG A 60 4.18 -0.07 -11.89
CA ARG A 60 4.51 0.53 -13.19
C ARG A 60 3.82 -0.19 -14.34
N GLU A 61 3.82 -1.52 -14.35
CA GLU A 61 3.16 -2.28 -15.41
C GLU A 61 1.65 -2.02 -15.43
N LEU A 62 0.98 -2.12 -14.28
CA LEU A 62 -0.46 -1.88 -14.18
C LEU A 62 -0.83 -0.42 -14.51
N GLY A 63 -0.02 0.53 -14.04
CA GLY A 63 -0.19 1.96 -14.36
C GLY A 63 -0.07 2.24 -15.85
N ASN A 64 0.92 1.64 -16.52
CA ASN A 64 1.11 1.77 -17.96
C ASN A 64 -0.09 1.17 -18.73
N LEU A 65 -0.53 -0.03 -18.36
CA LEU A 65 -1.69 -0.67 -18.99
C LEU A 65 -2.95 0.19 -18.86
N ARG A 66 -3.23 0.73 -17.67
CA ARG A 66 -4.35 1.66 -17.43
C ARG A 66 -4.26 2.90 -18.29
N GLY A 67 -3.07 3.51 -18.37
CA GLY A 67 -2.84 4.71 -19.18
C GLY A 67 -3.06 4.46 -20.67
N VAL A 68 -2.47 3.38 -21.21
CA VAL A 68 -2.60 3.02 -22.63
C VAL A 68 -4.05 2.74 -23.00
N VAL A 69 -4.77 1.94 -22.21
CA VAL A 69 -6.17 1.60 -22.47
C VAL A 69 -7.07 2.83 -22.37
N SER A 70 -6.87 3.68 -21.36
CA SER A 70 -7.65 4.91 -21.18
C SER A 70 -7.45 5.86 -22.36
N ALA A 71 -6.21 6.03 -22.82
CA ALA A 71 -5.90 6.84 -23.99
C ALA A 71 -6.52 6.26 -25.26
N LEU A 72 -6.44 4.94 -25.44
CA LEU A 72 -6.97 4.24 -26.62
C LEU A 72 -8.51 4.29 -26.66
N ALA A 73 -9.19 4.04 -25.54
CA ALA A 73 -10.64 4.19 -25.41
C ALA A 73 -11.08 5.63 -25.70
N SER A 74 -10.36 6.62 -25.17
CA SER A 74 -10.64 8.05 -25.43
C SER A 74 -10.46 8.42 -26.90
N PHE A 75 -9.38 7.93 -27.53
CA PHE A 75 -9.10 8.15 -28.95
C PHE A 75 -10.18 7.54 -29.84
N LEU A 76 -10.56 6.28 -29.58
CA LEU A 76 -11.60 5.59 -30.32
C LEU A 76 -12.97 6.26 -30.13
N SER A 77 -13.28 6.72 -28.92
CA SER A 77 -14.54 7.44 -28.66
C SER A 77 -14.66 8.74 -29.45
N ALA A 78 -13.53 9.35 -29.85
CA ALA A 78 -13.52 10.59 -30.63
C ALA A 78 -13.54 10.37 -32.15
N LYS A 79 -13.04 9.23 -32.64
CA LYS A 79 -12.86 8.94 -34.08
C LYS A 79 -13.79 7.87 -34.65
N SER A 80 -14.22 6.93 -33.83
CA SER A 80 -15.06 5.82 -34.27
C SER A 80 -16.54 6.13 -34.03
N PRO A 81 -17.46 5.59 -34.86
CA PRO A 81 -18.88 5.65 -34.57
C PRO A 81 -19.19 4.94 -33.24
N GLU A 82 -20.22 5.43 -32.52
CA GLU A 82 -20.67 4.75 -31.30
C GLU A 82 -21.03 3.29 -31.59
N GLY A 83 -20.54 2.37 -30.75
CA GLY A 83 -20.73 0.93 -30.92
C GLY A 83 -19.77 0.25 -31.90
N SER A 84 -18.65 0.89 -32.27
CA SER A 84 -17.57 0.17 -32.97
C SER A 84 -17.03 -0.96 -32.07
N PRO A 85 -16.80 -2.17 -32.58
CA PRO A 85 -16.36 -3.31 -31.77
C PRO A 85 -15.02 -3.05 -31.08
N GLU A 86 -14.15 -2.22 -31.68
CA GLU A 86 -12.87 -1.82 -31.10
C GLU A 86 -13.03 -0.92 -29.88
N LEU A 87 -14.04 -0.04 -29.88
CA LEU A 87 -14.35 0.86 -28.76
C LEU A 87 -14.95 0.07 -27.59
N ASP A 88 -15.82 -0.88 -27.88
CA ASP A 88 -16.41 -1.76 -26.86
C ASP A 88 -15.35 -2.68 -26.26
N GLU A 89 -14.44 -3.23 -27.08
CA GLU A 89 -13.29 -4.01 -26.61
C GLU A 89 -12.36 -3.16 -25.72
N ALA A 90 -12.05 -1.91 -26.11
CA ALA A 90 -11.24 -1.01 -25.29
C ALA A 90 -11.90 -0.66 -23.94
N ARG A 91 -13.21 -0.43 -23.93
CA ARG A 91 -13.97 -0.14 -22.70
C ARG A 91 -14.05 -1.35 -21.78
N ASP A 92 -14.25 -2.54 -22.33
CA ASP A 92 -14.23 -3.80 -21.58
C ASP A 92 -12.87 -4.00 -20.89
N ILE A 93 -11.78 -3.92 -21.66
CA ILE A 93 -10.41 -4.02 -21.11
C ILE A 93 -10.18 -2.94 -20.05
N SER A 94 -10.66 -1.71 -20.27
CA SER A 94 -10.53 -0.62 -19.30
C SER A 94 -11.24 -0.93 -18.00
N SER A 95 -12.45 -1.48 -18.08
CA SER A 95 -13.25 -1.85 -16.91
C SER A 95 -12.56 -2.93 -16.10
N ILE A 96 -12.06 -3.97 -16.78
CA ILE A 96 -11.38 -5.09 -16.13
C ILE A 96 -10.07 -4.63 -15.48
N ILE A 97 -9.20 -3.91 -16.18
CA ILE A 97 -7.91 -3.46 -15.61
C ILE A 97 -8.10 -2.47 -14.45
N SER A 98 -9.20 -1.71 -14.44
CA SER A 98 -9.51 -0.77 -13.37
C SER A 98 -9.97 -1.47 -12.09
N SER A 99 -10.59 -2.65 -12.18
CA SER A 99 -11.03 -3.40 -10.99
C SER A 99 -9.91 -4.20 -10.32
N ILE A 100 -8.81 -4.49 -11.03
CA ILE A 100 -7.65 -5.23 -10.49
C ILE A 100 -6.97 -4.42 -9.37
N ARG A 101 -6.81 -5.01 -8.19
CA ARG A 101 -6.10 -4.39 -7.06
C ARG A 101 -4.67 -4.90 -6.98
N PHE A 102 -3.81 -4.10 -6.34
CA PHE A 102 -2.44 -4.54 -6.07
C PHE A 102 -2.41 -5.79 -5.18
N SER A 103 -3.32 -5.88 -4.20
CA SER A 103 -3.46 -7.04 -3.30
C SER A 103 -3.87 -8.34 -4.02
N ASP A 104 -4.42 -8.26 -5.24
CA ASP A 104 -4.80 -9.44 -6.02
C ASP A 104 -3.62 -10.04 -6.80
N ILE A 105 -2.68 -9.19 -7.22
CA ILE A 105 -1.58 -9.55 -8.14
C ILE A 105 -0.22 -9.60 -7.45
N ALA A 106 -0.09 -8.99 -6.26
CA ALA A 106 1.12 -9.05 -5.48
C ALA A 106 1.38 -10.48 -4.97
N PRO A 107 2.62 -10.99 -5.05
CA PRO A 107 2.99 -12.25 -4.40
C PRO A 107 2.66 -12.21 -2.91
N ARG A 108 2.18 -13.34 -2.37
CA ARG A 108 1.98 -13.47 -0.93
C ARG A 108 3.32 -13.46 -0.22
N ASP A 109 3.46 -12.57 0.74
CA ASP A 109 4.64 -12.48 1.59
C ASP A 109 4.52 -13.48 2.74
N VAL A 110 5.03 -14.70 2.52
CA VAL A 110 4.96 -15.81 3.47
C VAL A 110 5.76 -15.51 4.74
N GLU A 111 6.84 -14.74 4.63
CA GLU A 111 7.68 -14.34 5.76
C GLU A 111 6.95 -13.33 6.64
N ALA A 112 6.31 -12.33 6.05
CA ALA A 112 5.45 -11.39 6.78
C ALA A 112 4.23 -12.08 7.40
N GLU A 113 3.58 -13.02 6.70
CA GLU A 113 2.45 -13.79 7.23
C GLU A 113 2.88 -14.65 8.44
N GLN A 114 4.05 -15.29 8.35
CA GLN A 114 4.59 -16.10 9.44
C GLN A 114 5.00 -15.24 10.64
N HIS A 115 5.67 -14.12 10.42
CA HIS A 115 6.03 -13.18 11.48
C HIS A 115 4.79 -12.61 12.19
N ALA A 116 3.76 -12.22 11.44
CA ALA A 116 2.48 -11.79 12.01
C ALA A 116 1.82 -12.90 12.84
N ARG A 117 1.88 -14.15 12.36
CA ARG A 117 1.37 -15.33 13.08
C ARG A 117 2.10 -15.58 14.41
N GLU A 118 3.41 -15.37 14.44
CA GLU A 118 4.25 -15.61 15.62
C GLU A 118 4.07 -14.50 16.68
N HIS A 119 3.73 -13.28 16.27
CA HIS A 119 3.52 -12.14 17.19
C HIS A 119 2.08 -11.98 17.70
N LEU A 120 1.10 -12.67 17.11
CA LEU A 120 -0.29 -12.75 17.60
C LEU A 120 -0.40 -13.33 19.02
N ASP A 121 0.62 -14.05 19.49
CA ASP A 121 0.69 -14.68 20.82
C ASP A 121 1.50 -13.85 21.86
N SER A 122 2.09 -12.72 21.45
CA SER A 122 2.82 -11.81 22.34
C SER A 122 1.98 -10.56 22.63
N ASP A 123 1.65 -10.29 23.89
CA ASP A 123 1.08 -9.03 24.40
C ASP A 123 2.10 -7.86 24.27
N ASP A 124 2.79 -7.71 23.13
CA ASP A 124 3.65 -6.55 22.84
C ASP A 124 2.81 -5.45 22.18
N PRO A 125 2.41 -4.39 22.91
CA PRO A 125 1.60 -3.29 22.39
C PRO A 125 2.30 -2.47 21.30
N GLY A 126 3.57 -2.75 20.99
CA GLY A 126 4.35 -2.06 19.96
C GLY A 126 4.27 -2.66 18.55
N LEU A 127 3.53 -3.76 18.34
CA LEU A 127 3.41 -4.47 17.06
C LEU A 127 1.95 -4.70 16.65
N ALA A 128 1.04 -3.82 17.04
CA ALA A 128 -0.26 -3.79 16.39
C ALA A 128 0.00 -3.63 14.88
N GLU A 129 -0.48 -4.57 14.04
CA GLU A 129 -0.80 -4.23 12.65
C GLU A 129 -1.42 -2.83 12.71
N SER A 130 -0.95 -1.89 11.87
CA SER A 130 -1.61 -0.58 11.81
C SER A 130 -3.10 -0.87 11.71
N ASP A 131 -3.90 -0.47 12.71
CA ASP A 131 -5.33 -0.81 12.79
C ASP A 131 -6.02 -0.50 11.45
N GLU A 132 -5.47 0.45 10.70
CA GLU A 132 -5.82 0.82 9.34
C GLU A 132 -5.65 -0.30 8.29
N LEU A 133 -4.56 -1.07 8.31
CA LEU A 133 -4.34 -2.19 7.38
C LEU A 133 -5.34 -3.33 7.62
N ALA A 134 -5.58 -3.66 8.90
CA ALA A 134 -6.58 -4.65 9.28
C ALA A 134 -7.99 -4.20 8.87
N GLN A 135 -8.33 -2.93 9.13
CA GLN A 135 -9.59 -2.33 8.68
C GLN A 135 -9.72 -2.35 7.15
N LYS A 136 -8.66 -2.01 6.43
CA LYS A 136 -8.64 -2.03 4.95
C LYS A 136 -8.88 -3.43 4.42
N ARG A 137 -8.22 -4.46 4.97
CA ARG A 137 -8.43 -5.86 4.56
C ARG A 137 -9.86 -6.32 4.82
N ASN A 138 -10.44 -5.92 5.94
CA ASN A 138 -11.84 -6.21 6.24
C ASN A 138 -12.81 -5.50 5.27
N MET A 139 -12.55 -4.23 4.95
CA MET A 139 -13.33 -3.49 3.95
C MET A 139 -13.26 -4.17 2.57
N GLU A 140 -12.05 -4.56 2.13
CA GLU A 140 -11.86 -5.27 0.87
C GLU A 140 -12.67 -6.58 0.83
N GLY A 141 -12.69 -7.34 1.93
CA GLY A 141 -13.50 -8.56 2.03
C GLY A 141 -15.01 -8.32 2.00
N LEU A 142 -15.48 -7.21 2.57
CA LEU A 142 -16.90 -6.82 2.50
C LEU A 142 -17.29 -6.41 1.08
N GLU A 143 -16.43 -5.69 0.37
CA GLU A 143 -16.63 -5.33 -1.04
C GLU A 143 -16.70 -6.57 -1.93
N ASP A 144 -15.83 -7.57 -1.71
CA ASP A 144 -15.87 -8.85 -2.43
C ASP A 144 -17.23 -9.56 -2.22
N MET A 145 -17.71 -9.62 -0.97
CA MET A 145 -19.02 -10.21 -0.64
C MET A 145 -20.17 -9.45 -1.32
N LEU A 146 -20.14 -8.12 -1.31
CA LEU A 146 -21.15 -7.30 -1.98
C LEU A 146 -21.12 -7.48 -3.50
N SER A 147 -19.93 -7.53 -4.10
CA SER A 147 -19.78 -7.78 -5.53
C SER A 147 -20.35 -9.14 -5.95
N HIS A 148 -20.17 -10.18 -5.14
CA HIS A 148 -20.78 -11.50 -5.39
C HIS A 148 -22.31 -11.48 -5.27
N LEU A 149 -22.86 -10.75 -4.30
CA LEU A 149 -24.31 -10.64 -4.11
C LEU A 149 -24.98 -9.84 -5.24
N THR A 150 -24.33 -8.81 -5.76
CA THR A 150 -24.85 -8.01 -6.90
C THR A 150 -24.73 -8.78 -8.22
N ALA A 151 -23.66 -9.55 -8.42
CA ALA A 151 -23.47 -10.40 -9.60
C ALA A 151 -24.49 -11.56 -9.68
N GLY A 152 -25.02 -12.03 -8.53
CA GLY A 152 -26.03 -13.09 -8.45
C GLY A 152 -27.39 -12.76 -9.09
N VAL A 153 -27.67 -11.50 -9.42
CA VAL A 153 -28.91 -11.08 -10.11
C VAL A 153 -28.77 -11.13 -11.64
N GLY A 154 -27.54 -11.31 -12.17
CA GLY A 154 -27.24 -11.21 -13.59
C GLY A 154 -26.21 -12.21 -14.10
N GLY A 155 -26.42 -13.52 -13.88
CA GLY A 155 -25.90 -14.60 -14.73
C GLY A 155 -24.39 -14.70 -15.05
N ALA A 156 -23.51 -13.88 -14.46
CA ALA A 156 -22.07 -13.95 -14.67
C ALA A 156 -21.44 -14.91 -13.64
N SER A 157 -20.63 -15.85 -14.12
CA SER A 157 -19.93 -16.80 -13.26
C SER A 157 -19.01 -16.08 -12.26
N PRO A 158 -18.75 -16.66 -11.07
CA PRO A 158 -17.83 -16.08 -10.10
C PRO A 158 -16.42 -16.18 -10.67
N GLN A 159 -15.99 -15.15 -11.39
CA GLN A 159 -14.59 -15.00 -11.76
C GLN A 159 -13.85 -14.71 -10.47
N GLY A 160 -13.00 -15.65 -10.03
CA GLY A 160 -12.17 -15.49 -8.84
C GLY A 160 -11.29 -14.24 -8.93
N ARG A 161 -10.62 -13.91 -7.81
CA ARG A 161 -9.73 -12.74 -7.75
C ARG A 161 -8.78 -12.70 -8.97
N PRO A 162 -8.62 -11.53 -9.62
CA PRO A 162 -7.78 -11.41 -10.81
C PRO A 162 -6.36 -11.88 -10.53
N THR A 163 -5.83 -12.75 -11.37
CA THR A 163 -4.47 -13.28 -11.21
C THR A 163 -3.48 -12.54 -12.11
N LEU A 164 -2.18 -12.72 -11.85
CA LEU A 164 -1.11 -12.23 -12.75
C LEU A 164 -1.27 -12.74 -14.19
N GLU A 165 -1.76 -13.97 -14.37
CA GLU A 165 -2.03 -14.52 -15.70
C GLU A 165 -3.14 -13.76 -16.42
N ASP A 166 -4.14 -13.27 -15.68
CA ASP A 166 -5.23 -12.48 -16.26
C ASP A 166 -4.74 -11.11 -16.72
N VAL A 167 -3.80 -10.49 -15.97
CA VAL A 167 -3.11 -9.26 -16.41
C VAL A 167 -2.31 -9.52 -17.69
N ALA A 168 -1.59 -10.64 -17.78
CA ALA A 168 -0.83 -11.00 -18.99
C ALA A 168 -1.77 -11.18 -20.21
N LYS A 169 -2.89 -11.88 -20.04
CA LYS A 169 -3.91 -12.02 -21.10
C LYS A 169 -4.50 -10.67 -21.52
N LEU A 170 -4.75 -9.76 -20.57
CA LEU A 170 -5.26 -8.42 -20.87
C LEU A 170 -4.24 -7.58 -21.65
N LYS A 171 -2.94 -7.71 -21.34
CA LYS A 171 -1.85 -7.10 -22.09
C LYS A 171 -1.77 -7.62 -23.52
N GLU A 172 -1.91 -8.93 -23.73
CA GLU A 172 -1.95 -9.53 -25.07
C GLU A 172 -3.18 -9.08 -25.88
N ARG A 173 -4.36 -9.03 -25.25
CA ARG A 173 -5.58 -8.48 -25.86
C ARG A 173 -5.38 -7.03 -26.30
N LEU A 174 -4.80 -6.20 -25.43
CA LEU A 174 -4.52 -4.80 -25.72
C LEU A 174 -3.51 -4.63 -26.86
N SER A 175 -2.43 -5.43 -26.88
CA SER A 175 -1.44 -5.43 -27.96
C SER A 175 -2.07 -5.85 -29.30
N SER A 176 -2.97 -6.82 -29.27
CA SER A 176 -3.72 -7.24 -30.46
C SER A 176 -4.62 -6.12 -30.97
N LEU A 177 -5.33 -5.44 -30.08
CA LEU A 177 -6.18 -4.28 -30.41
C LEU A 177 -5.35 -3.11 -30.96
N SER A 178 -4.21 -2.78 -30.35
CA SER A 178 -3.34 -1.71 -30.84
C SER A 178 -2.77 -2.05 -32.22
N THR A 179 -2.41 -3.32 -32.46
CA THR A 179 -1.94 -3.80 -33.77
C THR A 179 -3.02 -3.70 -34.84
N LYS A 180 -4.28 -4.07 -34.55
CA LYS A 180 -5.42 -3.89 -35.46
C LYS A 180 -5.60 -2.42 -35.86
N LEU A 181 -5.33 -1.50 -34.94
CA LEU A 181 -5.43 -0.05 -35.15
C LEU A 181 -4.16 0.56 -35.80
N GLY A 182 -3.13 -0.24 -36.06
CA GLY A 182 -1.85 0.22 -36.62
C GLY A 182 -1.00 1.04 -35.64
N LEU A 183 -1.25 0.92 -34.34
CA LEU A 183 -0.56 1.66 -33.28
C LEU A 183 0.40 0.73 -32.52
N SER A 184 1.71 0.99 -32.59
CA SER A 184 2.73 0.27 -31.81
C SER A 184 2.94 0.96 -30.46
N ILE A 185 2.05 0.73 -29.50
CA ILE A 185 2.08 1.44 -28.19
C ILE A 185 2.75 0.59 -27.09
N LEU A 186 2.87 -0.73 -27.29
CA LEU A 186 3.47 -1.66 -26.33
C LEU A 186 4.69 -2.32 -26.99
N ALA A 187 5.89 -1.82 -26.67
CA ALA A 187 7.18 -2.45 -26.93
C ALA A 187 7.86 -2.77 -25.60
#